data_AF-A0A835F948-F1
#
_entry.id   AF-A0A835F948-F1
#
_cell.length_a   1.000
_cell.length_b   1.000
_cell.length_c   1.000
_cell.angle_alpha   90.00
_cell.angle_beta   90.00
_cell.angle_gamma   90.00
#
_symmetry.space_group_name_H-M   'P 1'
#
loop_
_entity.id
_entity.type
_entity.pdbx_description
1 polymer ?
#
loop_
_entity_poly.entity_id
_entity_poly.type
_entity_poly.pdbx_seq_one_letter_code
_entity_poly.pdbx_strand_id
1 'polypeptide(L)'
;MRLSEVQTYSSESRVWSKRATEWGAHGRINSRLGSAFVDGMLHFMVNNNSAFDFAFGKDDQIVAVDFAFGKDDPIVAVDREGKRCRNIRWAEERGYTSFVGQSQGRLHCISGLINSTVEVSELSVWALEEYDREEWVLKHSVSFAHLSGNLSGEGVFNFYTVAIHPDCNMLFFVQRESRKLIVVSYNMDSKELCVLCSIGWDDKYVTQYVPYFS
;
A
#
# COMPACT_ATOMS: atom_id res chain seq x y z
N MET A 1 -10.66 9.85 11.66
CA MET A 1 -11.18 10.78 10.64
C MET A 1 -12.47 10.14 10.10
N ARG A 2 -13.44 10.90 9.61
CA ARG A 2 -14.64 10.33 8.98
C ARG A 2 -14.52 10.64 7.50
N LEU A 3 -14.66 9.65 6.62
CA LEU A 3 -14.84 9.96 5.20
C LEU A 3 -16.22 10.62 5.10
N SER A 4 -16.25 11.94 4.94
CA SER A 4 -17.49 12.72 4.92
C SER A 4 -17.93 13.09 3.50
N GLU A 5 -17.00 13.04 2.55
CA GLU A 5 -17.20 13.58 1.21
C GLU A 5 -16.23 12.93 0.22
N VAL A 6 -16.73 12.63 -0.98
CA VAL A 6 -15.93 12.29 -2.15
C VAL A 6 -16.10 13.39 -3.18
N GLN A 7 -14.99 13.83 -3.76
CA GLN A 7 -14.97 14.83 -4.82
C GLN A 7 -14.37 14.22 -6.08
N THR A 8 -15.08 14.33 -7.19
CA THR A 8 -14.62 13.88 -8.51
C THR A 8 -14.46 15.07 -9.44
N TYR A 9 -13.32 15.13 -10.13
CA TYR A 9 -13.04 16.14 -11.14
C TYR A 9 -13.35 15.58 -12.54
N SER A 10 -14.11 16.34 -13.33
CA SER A 10 -14.29 16.05 -14.76
C SER A 10 -13.41 16.97 -15.59
N SER A 11 -12.57 16.40 -16.45
CA SER A 11 -11.75 17.17 -17.38
C SER A 11 -12.57 17.81 -18.50
N GLU A 12 -13.68 17.18 -18.91
CA GLU A 12 -14.60 17.67 -19.94
C GLU A 12 -15.34 18.93 -19.49
N SER A 13 -15.95 18.89 -18.30
CA SER A 13 -16.67 20.04 -17.76
C SER A 13 -15.78 21.02 -16.97
N ARG A 14 -14.59 20.58 -16.56
CA ARG A 14 -13.64 21.31 -15.68
C ARG A 14 -14.23 21.67 -14.32
N VAL A 15 -15.15 20.85 -13.82
CA VAL A 15 -15.86 21.07 -12.55
C VAL A 15 -15.58 19.94 -11.57
N TRP A 16 -15.42 20.32 -10.30
CA TRP A 16 -15.45 19.39 -9.18
C TRP A 16 -16.89 19.11 -8.76
N SER A 17 -17.28 17.83 -8.79
CA SER A 17 -18.55 17.37 -8.26
C SER A 17 -18.37 16.89 -6.83
N LYS A 18 -19.03 17.57 -5.88
CA LYS A 18 -19.04 17.20 -4.47
C LYS A 18 -20.20 16.24 -4.21
N ARG A 19 -19.91 15.11 -3.58
CA ARG A 19 -20.93 14.13 -3.22
C ARG A 19 -20.74 13.71 -1.78
N ALA A 20 -21.76 13.94 -0.96
CA ALA A 20 -21.78 13.42 0.39
C ALA A 20 -21.77 11.90 0.33
N THR A 21 -20.89 11.27 1.09
CA THR A 21 -20.88 9.82 1.21
C THR A 21 -21.94 9.42 2.23
N GLU A 22 -22.86 8.53 1.84
CA GLU A 22 -23.76 7.87 2.80
C GLU A 22 -22.98 6.97 3.77
N TRP A 23 -21.73 6.67 3.41
CA TRP A 23 -20.84 5.84 4.17
C TRP A 23 -20.32 6.52 5.44
N GLY A 24 -20.28 5.75 6.53
CA GLY A 24 -20.00 6.22 7.88
C GLY A 24 -18.76 5.60 8.52
N ALA A 25 -17.75 5.19 7.76
CA ALA A 25 -16.58 4.62 8.41
C ALA A 25 -15.77 5.65 9.18
N HIS A 26 -15.34 5.20 10.34
CA HIS A 26 -14.45 5.89 11.25
C HIS A 26 -13.05 5.33 11.05
N GLY A 27 -12.14 6.11 10.45
CA GLY A 27 -10.77 5.68 10.28
C GLY A 27 -9.88 6.73 9.64
N ARG A 28 -8.57 6.48 9.56
CA ARG A 28 -7.61 7.34 8.84
C ARG A 28 -7.31 6.70 7.49
N ILE A 29 -7.33 7.49 6.43
CA ILE A 29 -6.87 7.07 5.10
C ILE A 29 -5.42 7.54 4.97
N ASN A 30 -4.53 6.63 4.58
CA ASN A 30 -3.13 6.95 4.34
C ASN A 30 -2.81 6.80 2.85
N SER A 31 -2.49 7.91 2.19
CA SER A 31 -2.18 7.92 0.75
C SER A 31 -0.92 7.13 0.38
N ARG A 32 -0.03 6.84 1.34
CA ARG A 32 1.16 6.01 1.09
C ARG A 32 0.84 4.55 0.81
N LEU A 33 -0.32 4.10 1.25
CA LEU A 33 -0.72 2.71 1.08
C LEU A 33 -1.30 2.40 -0.29
N GLY A 34 -1.21 3.36 -1.22
CA GLY A 34 -1.72 3.20 -2.56
C GLY A 34 -3.24 3.21 -2.61
N SER A 35 -3.73 3.12 -3.84
CA SER A 35 -5.13 2.95 -4.17
C SER A 35 -5.22 2.21 -5.51
N ALA A 36 -6.40 1.70 -5.83
CA ALA A 36 -6.64 1.02 -7.10
C ALA A 36 -8.03 1.32 -7.65
N PHE A 37 -8.19 1.42 -8.96
CA PHE A 37 -9.52 1.52 -9.58
C PHE A 37 -9.83 0.22 -10.33
N VAL A 38 -10.61 -0.64 -9.70
CA VAL A 38 -10.92 -2.00 -10.16
C VAL A 38 -12.43 -2.17 -10.10
N ASP A 39 -13.02 -2.84 -11.09
CA ASP A 39 -14.46 -3.13 -11.15
C ASP A 39 -15.37 -1.90 -10.94
N GLY A 40 -14.96 -0.76 -11.51
CA GLY A 40 -15.72 0.49 -11.41
C GLY A 40 -15.68 1.18 -10.04
N MET A 41 -14.83 0.72 -9.11
CA MET A 41 -14.71 1.25 -7.75
C MET A 41 -13.27 1.62 -7.39
N LEU A 42 -13.12 2.72 -6.64
CA LEU A 42 -11.86 3.15 -6.05
C LEU A 42 -11.64 2.41 -4.73
N HIS A 43 -10.54 1.68 -4.65
CA HIS A 43 -10.10 0.89 -3.52
C HIS A 43 -8.99 1.60 -2.77
N PHE A 44 -9.09 1.65 -1.44
CA PHE A 44 -8.07 2.20 -0.55
C PHE A 44 -8.20 1.59 0.85
N MET A 45 -7.13 1.64 1.63
CA MET A 45 -7.13 1.13 3.00
C MET A 45 -7.62 2.18 4.00
N VAL A 46 -8.35 1.72 5.02
CA VAL A 46 -8.86 2.57 6.11
C VAL A 46 -8.39 2.00 7.45
N ASN A 47 -7.63 2.80 8.22
CA ASN A 47 -7.11 2.42 9.52
C ASN A 47 -8.15 2.77 10.58
N ASN A 48 -8.71 1.76 11.22
CA ASN A 48 -9.72 1.93 12.27
C ASN A 48 -9.10 1.98 13.68
N ASN A 49 -7.81 1.65 13.83
CA ASN A 49 -7.11 1.53 15.11
C ASN A 49 -5.98 2.57 15.27
N SER A 50 -6.17 3.50 16.20
CA SER A 50 -5.22 4.57 16.55
C SER A 50 -3.94 4.11 17.28
N ALA A 51 -3.68 2.80 17.41
CA ALA A 51 -2.70 2.26 18.36
C ALA A 51 -1.35 1.84 17.76
N PHE A 52 -1.24 1.66 16.44
CA PHE A 52 0.02 1.29 15.78
C PHE A 52 0.77 2.50 15.23
N ASP A 53 0.94 3.55 16.03
CA ASP A 53 1.83 4.66 15.65
C ASP A 53 3.30 4.35 15.99
N PHE A 54 3.63 3.39 16.87
CA PHE A 54 5.02 3.10 17.25
C PHE A 54 5.27 1.62 17.59
N ALA A 55 6.24 1.00 16.91
CA ALA A 55 6.90 -0.21 17.40
C ALA A 55 8.19 0.20 18.13
N PHE A 56 8.36 -0.26 19.36
CA PHE A 56 9.58 -0.05 20.12
C PHE A 56 10.65 -1.02 19.61
N GLY A 57 11.74 -0.50 19.06
CA GLY A 57 12.95 -1.27 18.81
C GLY A 57 13.63 -1.69 20.11
N LYS A 58 14.68 -2.50 20.01
CA LYS A 58 15.38 -3.14 21.14
C LYS A 58 16.04 -2.18 22.16
N ASP A 59 16.05 -0.86 21.88
CA ASP A 59 16.75 0.17 22.66
C ASP A 59 15.93 1.47 22.82
N ASP A 60 14.61 1.38 23.03
CA ASP A 60 13.70 2.55 23.11
C ASP A 60 13.73 3.48 21.86
N GLN A 61 14.30 3.01 20.75
CA GLN A 61 14.17 3.69 19.47
C GLN A 61 12.73 3.55 18.98
N ILE A 62 12.08 4.71 18.89
CA ILE A 62 10.76 4.86 18.28
C ILE A 62 10.89 4.53 16.79
N VAL A 63 10.44 3.35 16.37
CA VAL A 63 10.27 3.01 14.95
C VAL A 63 8.80 3.20 14.64
N ALA A 64 8.47 4.32 14.01
CA ALA A 64 7.12 4.53 13.50
C ALA A 64 6.84 3.48 12.42
N VAL A 65 5.88 2.58 12.66
CA VAL A 65 5.36 1.68 11.62
C VAL A 65 4.27 2.43 10.86
N ASP A 66 4.63 3.57 10.27
CA ASP A 66 3.73 4.46 9.52
C ASP A 66 3.32 3.86 8.14
N PHE A 67 3.55 2.56 7.95
CA PHE A 67 3.52 1.85 6.66
C PHE A 67 2.72 0.54 6.69
N ALA A 68 2.16 0.13 7.82
CA ALA A 68 1.40 -1.11 7.91
C ALA A 68 0.07 -0.87 8.63
N PHE A 69 -1.03 -1.29 8.02
CA PHE A 69 -2.35 -1.28 8.64
C PHE A 69 -2.56 -2.59 9.39
N GLY A 70 -3.37 -2.54 10.44
CA GLY A 70 -3.64 -3.67 11.33
C GLY A 70 -4.22 -4.85 10.56
N LYS A 71 -4.07 -6.05 11.10
CA LYS A 71 -4.55 -7.30 10.46
C LYS A 71 -6.06 -7.29 10.15
N ASP A 72 -6.81 -6.43 10.83
CA ASP A 72 -8.27 -6.29 10.71
C ASP A 72 -8.70 -5.01 9.96
N ASP A 73 -7.76 -4.22 9.45
CA ASP A 73 -8.10 -3.00 8.72
C ASP A 73 -8.68 -3.34 7.34
N PRO A 74 -9.89 -2.84 7.00
CA PRO A 74 -10.55 -3.19 5.76
C PRO A 74 -9.94 -2.48 4.55
N ILE A 75 -9.98 -3.16 3.41
CA ILE A 75 -9.85 -2.52 2.11
C ILE A 75 -11.25 -2.05 1.72
N VAL A 76 -11.40 -0.76 1.46
CA VAL A 76 -12.69 -0.16 1.15
C VAL A 76 -12.75 0.18 -0.31
N ALA A 77 -13.86 -0.18 -0.95
CA ALA A 77 -14.18 0.17 -2.33
C ALA A 77 -15.35 1.16 -2.36
N VAL A 78 -15.18 2.28 -3.05
CA VAL A 78 -16.21 3.30 -3.22
C VAL A 78 -16.39 3.58 -4.71
N ASP A 79 -17.63 3.61 -5.19
CA ASP A 79 -17.89 3.99 -6.58
C ASP A 79 -17.63 5.47 -6.85
N ARG A 80 -17.58 5.85 -8.13
CA ARG A 80 -17.37 7.24 -8.57
C ARG A 80 -18.41 8.23 -8.02
N GLU A 81 -19.56 7.72 -7.60
CA GLU A 81 -20.67 8.52 -7.11
C GLU A 81 -20.66 8.70 -5.59
N GLY A 82 -19.86 7.92 -4.86
CA GLY A 82 -19.92 7.83 -3.40
C GLY A 82 -21.16 7.13 -2.87
N LYS A 83 -21.91 6.42 -3.74
CA LYS A 83 -23.21 5.79 -3.39
C LYS A 83 -23.04 4.32 -3.03
N ARG A 84 -22.28 3.57 -3.83
CA ARG A 84 -21.95 2.18 -3.51
C ARG A 84 -20.64 2.15 -2.75
N CYS A 85 -20.65 1.44 -1.62
CA CYS A 85 -19.47 1.18 -0.83
C CYS A 85 -19.43 -0.28 -0.42
N ARG A 86 -18.23 -0.87 -0.45
CA ARG A 86 -17.96 -2.24 -0.03
C ARG A 86 -16.75 -2.27 0.91
N ASN A 87 -16.82 -3.12 1.93
CA ASN A 87 -15.66 -3.47 2.76
C ASN A 87 -15.21 -4.87 2.37
N ILE A 88 -13.99 -4.97 1.84
CA ILE A 88 -13.32 -6.23 1.54
C ILE A 88 -12.50 -6.60 2.77
N ARG A 89 -12.74 -7.80 3.32
CA ARG A 89 -12.05 -8.25 4.52
C ARG A 89 -10.63 -8.71 4.18
N TRP A 90 -9.67 -8.19 4.95
CA TRP A 90 -8.33 -8.78 5.00
C TRP A 90 -8.30 -9.84 6.08
N ALA A 91 -7.62 -10.95 5.82
CA ALA A 91 -7.59 -12.07 6.76
C ALA A 91 -6.25 -12.10 7.49
N GLU A 92 -6.29 -12.32 8.80
CA GLU A 92 -5.15 -12.16 9.70
C GLU A 92 -3.94 -13.02 9.33
N GLU A 93 -4.18 -14.20 8.76
CA GLU A 93 -3.14 -15.15 8.35
C GLU A 93 -2.25 -14.62 7.21
N ARG A 94 -2.72 -13.60 6.47
CA ARG A 94 -1.97 -12.97 5.39
C ARG A 94 -1.02 -11.87 5.86
N GLY A 95 -0.98 -11.58 7.17
CA GLY A 95 -0.11 -10.57 7.75
C GLY A 95 -0.65 -9.14 7.64
N TYR A 96 0.22 -8.17 7.92
CA TYR A 96 -0.13 -6.75 7.94
C TYR A 96 -0.12 -6.18 6.52
N THR A 97 -1.17 -5.46 6.13
CA THR A 97 -1.25 -4.83 4.81
C THR A 97 -0.35 -3.60 4.75
N SER A 98 0.37 -3.43 3.65
CA SER A 98 1.31 -2.31 3.47
C SER A 98 1.09 -1.52 2.17
N PHE A 99 0.41 -2.10 1.19
CA PHE A 99 0.09 -1.40 -0.05
C PHE A 99 -1.08 -2.05 -0.80
N VAL A 100 -1.94 -1.26 -1.42
CA VAL A 100 -2.99 -1.70 -2.34
C VAL A 100 -2.81 -1.00 -3.67
N GLY A 101 -2.90 -1.76 -4.76
CA GLY A 101 -2.72 -1.26 -6.11
C GLY A 101 -3.44 -2.14 -7.13
N GLN A 102 -3.23 -1.85 -8.39
CA GLN A 102 -3.78 -2.61 -9.51
C GLN A 102 -2.65 -3.20 -10.34
N SER A 103 -2.85 -4.44 -10.77
CA SER A 103 -2.05 -5.05 -11.83
C SER A 103 -2.91 -6.02 -12.62
N GLN A 104 -2.74 -6.04 -13.93
CA GLN A 104 -3.42 -6.92 -14.89
C GLN A 104 -4.94 -6.92 -14.68
N GLY A 105 -5.52 -5.73 -14.51
CA GLY A 105 -6.96 -5.54 -14.29
C GLY A 105 -7.48 -5.97 -12.92
N ARG A 106 -6.63 -6.46 -12.02
CA ARG A 106 -7.03 -7.02 -10.71
C ARG A 106 -6.50 -6.19 -9.55
N LEU A 107 -7.25 -6.21 -8.45
CA LEU A 107 -6.82 -5.62 -7.20
C LEU A 107 -5.67 -6.46 -6.62
N HIS A 108 -4.57 -5.79 -6.30
CA HIS A 108 -3.42 -6.41 -5.66
C HIS A 108 -3.18 -5.78 -4.30
N CYS A 109 -2.82 -6.62 -3.33
CA CYS A 109 -2.44 -6.19 -1.99
C CYS A 109 -1.07 -6.75 -1.66
N ILE A 110 -0.22 -5.90 -1.11
CA ILE A 110 1.06 -6.28 -0.54
C ILE A 110 0.89 -6.35 0.97
N SER A 111 1.40 -7.43 1.56
CA SER A 111 1.44 -7.62 2.99
C SER A 111 2.82 -8.04 3.48
N GLY A 112 3.06 -7.81 4.76
CA GLY A 112 4.26 -8.22 5.46
C GLY A 112 3.94 -9.09 6.66
N LEU A 113 4.73 -10.16 6.85
CA LEU A 113 4.73 -10.93 8.09
C LEU A 113 5.75 -10.32 9.05
N ILE A 114 5.29 -9.95 10.25
CA ILE A 114 6.15 -9.47 11.33
C ILE A 114 6.52 -10.66 12.21
N ASN A 115 7.81 -10.86 12.44
CA ASN A 115 8.34 -11.93 13.29
C ASN A 115 8.27 -11.54 14.78
N SER A 116 8.68 -12.47 15.66
CA SER A 116 8.67 -12.26 17.12
C SER A 116 9.58 -11.13 17.62
N THR A 117 10.47 -10.60 16.78
CA THR A 117 11.36 -9.47 17.07
C THR A 117 10.89 -8.17 16.42
N VAL A 118 9.64 -8.12 15.95
CA VAL A 118 9.00 -6.95 15.32
C VAL A 118 9.63 -6.58 13.96
N GLU A 119 10.33 -7.51 13.33
CA GLU A 119 10.90 -7.33 11.99
C GLU A 119 10.03 -7.95 10.91
N VAL A 120 9.90 -7.28 9.77
CA VAL A 120 9.24 -7.86 8.59
C VAL A 120 10.15 -8.95 8.03
N SER A 121 9.76 -10.21 8.19
CA SER A 121 10.53 -11.34 7.68
C SER A 121 10.31 -11.55 6.18
N GLU A 122 9.09 -11.32 5.72
CA GLU A 122 8.65 -11.67 4.37
C GLU A 122 7.64 -10.66 3.85
N LEU A 123 7.76 -10.37 2.56
CA LEU A 123 6.79 -9.61 1.77
C LEU A 123 6.02 -10.57 0.86
N SER A 124 4.71 -10.45 0.87
CA SER A 124 3.79 -11.25 0.05
C SER A 124 2.92 -10.36 -0.83
N VAL A 125 2.69 -10.79 -2.06
CA VAL A 125 1.81 -10.13 -3.04
C VAL A 125 0.62 -11.03 -3.31
N TRP A 126 -0.57 -10.50 -3.06
CA TRP A 126 -1.84 -11.18 -3.24
C TRP A 126 -2.65 -10.50 -4.32
N ALA A 127 -3.32 -11.27 -5.17
CA ALA A 127 -4.29 -10.77 -6.14
C ALA A 127 -5.69 -11.23 -5.76
N LEU A 128 -6.66 -10.33 -5.87
CA LEU A 128 -8.08 -10.66 -5.77
C LEU A 128 -8.54 -11.19 -7.13
N GLU A 129 -8.76 -12.50 -7.25
CA GLU A 129 -9.13 -13.13 -8.52
C GLU A 129 -10.64 -13.14 -8.74
N GLU A 130 -11.40 -13.64 -7.76
CA GLU A 130 -12.86 -13.59 -7.79
C GLU A 130 -13.34 -12.42 -6.94
N TYR A 131 -13.60 -11.28 -7.59
CA TYR A 131 -13.95 -10.03 -6.93
C TYR A 131 -15.18 -10.15 -6.02
N ASP A 132 -16.23 -10.83 -6.47
CA ASP A 132 -17.48 -10.97 -5.71
C ASP A 132 -17.33 -11.89 -4.49
N ARG A 133 -16.54 -12.95 -4.62
CA ARG A 133 -16.30 -13.93 -3.54
C ARG A 133 -15.19 -13.52 -2.56
N GLU A 134 -14.46 -12.44 -2.88
CA GLU A 134 -13.29 -11.97 -2.11
C GLU A 134 -12.18 -13.02 -2.04
N GLU A 135 -11.99 -13.79 -3.12
CA GLU A 135 -10.95 -14.82 -3.16
C GLU A 135 -9.58 -14.22 -3.50
N TRP A 136 -8.69 -14.25 -2.51
CA TRP A 136 -7.31 -13.80 -2.62
C TRP A 136 -6.38 -14.97 -2.94
N VAL A 137 -5.54 -14.80 -3.95
CA VAL A 137 -4.53 -15.79 -4.36
C VAL A 137 -3.14 -15.20 -4.17
N LEU A 138 -2.26 -15.93 -3.51
CA LEU A 138 -0.84 -15.56 -3.37
C LEU A 138 -0.15 -15.65 -4.73
N LYS A 139 0.42 -14.54 -5.19
CA LYS A 139 1.15 -14.45 -6.46
C LYS A 139 2.65 -14.52 -6.28
N HIS A 140 3.16 -13.90 -5.23
CA HIS A 140 4.59 -13.85 -4.97
C HIS A 140 4.87 -13.75 -3.49
N SER A 141 6.00 -14.31 -3.07
CA SER A 141 6.55 -14.13 -1.74
C SER A 141 8.08 -14.03 -1.82
N VAL A 142 8.65 -13.12 -1.04
CA VAL A 142 10.08 -12.85 -1.01
C VAL A 142 10.50 -12.41 0.40
N SER A 143 11.62 -12.95 0.88
CA SER A 143 12.16 -12.55 2.17
C SER A 143 12.67 -11.11 2.10
N PHE A 144 12.50 -10.38 3.20
CA PHE A 144 12.99 -9.00 3.27
C PHE A 144 14.52 -8.94 3.16
N ALA A 145 15.22 -9.97 3.64
CA ALA A 145 16.66 -10.12 3.48
C ALA A 145 17.10 -10.21 2.01
N HIS A 146 16.27 -10.79 1.14
CA HIS A 146 16.52 -10.78 -0.30
C HIS A 146 16.26 -9.39 -0.90
N LEU A 147 15.18 -8.72 -0.48
CA LEU A 147 14.83 -7.38 -0.95
C LEU A 147 15.82 -6.29 -0.51
N SER A 148 16.46 -6.46 0.66
CA SER A 148 17.47 -5.53 1.17
C SER A 148 18.83 -5.67 0.48
N GLY A 149 19.08 -6.79 -0.19
CA GLY A 149 20.18 -7.00 -1.14
C GLY A 149 21.56 -6.58 -0.65
N ASN A 150 22.15 -7.21 0.37
CA ASN A 150 23.50 -6.89 0.91
C ASN A 150 23.78 -5.41 1.26
N LEU A 151 22.81 -4.51 1.12
CA LEU A 151 22.96 -3.09 1.42
C LEU A 151 22.94 -2.94 2.94
N SER A 152 24.01 -2.36 3.48
CA SER A 152 24.38 -2.33 4.90
C SER A 152 23.52 -1.38 5.76
N GLY A 153 22.20 -1.36 5.55
CA GLY A 153 21.27 -0.58 6.35
C GLY A 153 20.71 -1.42 7.48
N GLU A 154 21.34 -1.40 8.65
CA GLU A 154 20.73 -1.87 9.89
C GLU A 154 19.48 -1.04 10.17
N GLY A 155 18.32 -1.69 10.24
CA GLY A 155 17.07 -1.03 10.60
C GLY A 155 15.85 -1.79 10.11
N VAL A 156 14.94 -2.04 11.04
CA VAL A 156 13.59 -2.49 10.75
C VAL A 156 12.90 -1.37 9.95
N PHE A 157 12.34 -1.69 8.78
CA PHE A 157 11.54 -0.75 7.96
C PHE A 157 12.28 0.37 7.22
N ASN A 158 13.35 0.06 6.49
CA ASN A 158 13.91 1.00 5.52
C ASN A 158 13.20 1.01 4.17
N PHE A 159 12.15 0.21 3.94
CA PHE A 159 11.50 0.10 2.63
C PHE A 159 10.00 0.34 2.72
N TYR A 160 9.44 1.11 1.78
CA TYR A 160 8.00 1.16 1.53
C TYR A 160 7.70 1.04 0.04
N THR A 161 6.60 0.33 -0.28
CA THR A 161 6.11 0.22 -1.65
C THR A 161 5.54 1.55 -2.10
N VAL A 162 5.88 1.97 -3.31
CA VAL A 162 5.32 3.17 -3.94
C VAL A 162 4.46 2.87 -5.15
N ALA A 163 4.64 1.74 -5.82
CA ALA A 163 3.79 1.34 -6.93
C ALA A 163 3.86 -0.17 -7.23
N ILE A 164 2.78 -0.65 -7.84
CA ILE A 164 2.72 -1.92 -8.56
C ILE A 164 2.58 -1.58 -10.04
N HIS A 165 3.34 -2.22 -10.92
CA HIS A 165 3.23 -1.99 -12.35
C HIS A 165 1.85 -2.49 -12.85
N PRO A 166 1.11 -1.68 -13.64
CA PRO A 166 -0.26 -2.01 -14.02
C PRO A 166 -0.36 -3.24 -14.93
N ASP A 167 0.68 -3.57 -15.69
CA ASP A 167 0.61 -4.66 -16.69
C ASP A 167 1.63 -5.79 -16.45
N CYS A 168 2.62 -5.57 -15.58
CA CYS A 168 3.79 -6.44 -15.45
C CYS A 168 3.96 -6.87 -13.99
N ASN A 169 4.65 -7.99 -13.79
CA ASN A 169 4.97 -8.52 -12.48
C ASN A 169 6.14 -7.74 -11.85
N MET A 170 5.97 -6.43 -11.68
CA MET A 170 7.01 -5.52 -11.20
C MET A 170 6.50 -4.63 -10.06
N LEU A 171 7.33 -4.50 -9.03
CA LEU A 171 7.08 -3.66 -7.86
C LEU A 171 8.10 -2.53 -7.82
N PHE A 172 7.71 -1.41 -7.23
CA PHE A 172 8.60 -0.28 -6.98
C PHE A 172 8.61 0.04 -5.50
N PHE A 173 9.81 0.16 -4.94
CA PHE A 173 10.03 0.46 -3.54
C PHE A 173 10.92 1.69 -3.40
N VAL A 174 10.77 2.37 -2.28
CA VAL A 174 11.71 3.38 -1.81
C VAL A 174 12.41 2.84 -0.58
N GLN A 175 13.73 2.71 -0.69
CA GLN A 175 14.62 2.39 0.41
C GLN A 175 15.17 3.68 1.03
N ARG A 176 15.21 3.75 2.35
CA ARG A 176 15.84 4.82 3.12
C ARG A 176 17.27 4.44 3.48
N GLU A 177 18.22 5.29 3.10
CA GLU A 177 19.61 5.26 3.56
C GLU A 177 19.91 6.59 4.27
N SER A 178 20.93 6.65 5.14
CA SER A 178 21.13 7.73 6.11
C SER A 178 21.10 9.17 5.59
N ARG A 179 21.30 9.41 4.28
CA ARG A 179 21.23 10.74 3.64
C ARG A 179 20.59 10.75 2.23
N LYS A 180 19.93 9.66 1.83
CA LYS A 180 19.30 9.55 0.50
C LYS A 180 18.16 8.54 0.50
N LEU A 181 17.23 8.71 -0.42
CA LEU A 181 16.21 7.72 -0.74
C LEU A 181 16.62 7.00 -2.02
N ILE A 182 16.66 5.68 -2.02
CA ILE A 182 16.96 4.87 -3.20
C ILE A 182 15.64 4.33 -3.74
N VAL A 183 15.33 4.63 -4.99
CA VAL A 183 14.19 4.03 -5.69
C VAL A 183 14.67 2.75 -6.35
N VAL A 184 14.02 1.64 -6.03
CA VAL A 184 14.34 0.32 -6.59
C VAL A 184 13.12 -0.27 -7.27
N SER A 185 13.35 -0.94 -8.39
CA SER A 185 12.38 -1.83 -9.02
C SER A 185 12.71 -3.27 -8.67
N TYR A 186 11.68 -4.09 -8.56
CA TYR A 186 11.79 -5.52 -8.31
C TYR A 186 10.95 -6.27 -9.33
N ASN A 187 11.58 -7.15 -10.12
CA ASN A 187 10.91 -8.03 -11.04
C ASN A 187 10.56 -9.33 -10.30
N MET A 188 9.27 -9.67 -10.19
CA MET A 188 8.84 -10.88 -9.48
C MET A 188 9.13 -12.17 -10.25
N ASP A 189 9.20 -12.11 -11.59
CA ASP A 189 9.50 -13.27 -12.44
C ASP A 189 10.98 -13.65 -12.35
N SER A 190 11.89 -12.68 -12.51
CA SER A 190 13.34 -12.93 -12.39
C SER A 190 13.86 -12.89 -10.95
N LYS A 191 13.07 -12.33 -10.02
CA LYS A 191 13.43 -12.07 -8.61
C LYS A 191 14.63 -11.13 -8.46
N GLU A 192 14.86 -10.27 -9.44
CA GLU A 192 15.97 -9.33 -9.47
C GLU A 192 15.55 -7.92 -9.03
N LEU A 193 16.47 -7.25 -8.35
CA LEU A 193 16.36 -5.85 -7.98
C LEU A 193 17.18 -4.99 -8.93
N CYS A 194 16.64 -3.82 -9.29
CA CYS A 194 17.35 -2.82 -10.06
C CYS A 194 17.20 -1.45 -9.40
N VAL A 195 18.33 -0.83 -9.06
CA VAL A 195 18.37 0.55 -8.55
C VAL A 195 18.08 1.50 -9.71
N LEU A 196 17.01 2.28 -9.58
CA LEU A 196 16.59 3.23 -10.61
C LEU A 196 17.27 4.59 -10.41
N CYS A 197 17.23 5.12 -9.18
CA CYS A 197 17.85 6.40 -8.85
C CYS A 197 18.04 6.58 -7.34
N SER A 198 18.83 7.59 -6.98
CA SER A 198 18.99 8.09 -5.62
C SER A 198 18.55 9.55 -5.52
N ILE A 199 17.68 9.85 -4.57
CA ILE A 199 17.13 11.18 -4.30
C ILE A 199 17.78 11.73 -3.03
N GLY A 200 18.27 12.97 -3.08
CA GLY A 200 18.87 13.66 -1.93
C GLY A 200 17.85 13.91 -0.82
N TRP A 201 18.32 14.02 0.43
CA TRP A 201 17.46 14.15 1.62
C TRP A 201 16.70 15.49 1.71
N ASP A 202 17.04 16.49 0.89
CA ASP A 202 16.51 17.85 1.01
C ASP A 202 15.03 18.01 0.59
N ASP A 203 14.35 16.96 0.12
CA ASP A 203 12.91 17.02 -0.06
C ASP A 203 12.18 15.67 0.10
N LYS A 204 10.90 15.82 0.47
CA LYS A 204 10.00 14.89 1.16
C LYS A 204 9.53 13.66 0.35
N TYR A 205 8.94 12.74 1.13
CA TYR A 205 8.00 11.65 0.80
C TYR A 205 7.67 11.45 -0.69
N VAL A 206 8.00 10.26 -1.21
CA VAL A 206 7.56 9.84 -2.55
C VAL A 206 6.11 9.39 -2.45
N THR A 207 5.23 10.07 -3.19
CA THR A 207 3.82 9.68 -3.32
C THR A 207 3.54 9.22 -4.74
N GLN A 208 2.72 8.18 -4.87
CA GLN A 208 2.30 7.69 -6.17
C GLN A 208 1.36 8.70 -6.80
N TYR A 209 1.68 9.14 -8.02
CA TYR A 209 0.69 9.75 -8.89
C TYR A 209 -0.01 8.64 -9.67
N VAL A 210 -1.24 8.29 -9.27
CA VAL A 210 -2.10 7.38 -10.04
C VAL A 210 -3.19 8.21 -10.68
N PRO A 211 -3.02 8.63 -11.94
CA PRO A 211 -4.11 9.26 -12.64
C PRO A 211 -5.13 8.20 -13.05
N TYR A 212 -6.28 8.22 -12.41
CA TYR A 212 -7.43 7.44 -12.85
C TYR A 212 -8.12 8.17 -14.00
N PHE A 213 -7.55 8.03 -15.21
CA PHE A 213 -8.17 8.54 -16.42
C PHE A 213 -9.34 7.63 -16.81
N SER A 214 -10.49 8.24 -17.11
CA SER A 214 -11.67 7.59 -17.67
C SER A 214 -11.96 8.13 -19.05
#